data_AF-A0A926AI41-F1
#
_entry.id   AF-A0A926AI41-F1
#
_cell.length_a   1.000
_cell.length_b   1.000
_cell.length_c   1.000
_cell.angle_alpha   90.00
_cell.angle_beta   90.00
_cell.angle_gamma   90.00
#
_symmetry.space_group_name_H-M   'P 1'
#
loop_
_entity.id
_entity.type
_entity.pdbx_description
1 polymer ?
#
loop_
_entity_poly.entity_id
_entity_poly.type
_entity_poly.pdbx_seq_one_letter_code
_entity_poly.pdbx_strand_id
1 'polypeptide(L)'
;MATAKQQAGSRPAGNKAQRAAALALANSAKPTVAPTKAQSQEELTQEQTATLLADSYLADRVYDALLEIGEASKVSEITLEINNPRITFPVVRRILNDSPRFLSVDRLWTLAARYLDTSRPTERNLQEVLEAAGKPLSTAEMATELSAIYNRPSDVYIHLLAKTLQNKEKYFKTAKGLYGLISWLPLVDAEEESDILFDNRLNHALLTPFTEAASGVKWSSAGSGYADATVGVLTAIGERPVPHRVLGVLAWMQLREKYDPLAHLIHCTSDPRLVWLTSRSGGRWIARTHADKLEAVLEERSAAMAGEDTDESVPTPIEIAIPAAAPVVESVTPAAETLVTPESAEPVTTLAQPLQISDDDLRAIERILADRGASVEASELLALQYEVVGGDPSYRSDVETLEERLRSDARFLYVGAGRFREPNSLPLFVYSIPEFLAFPDLQFVSLDGDIMDEEIED
;
A
#
# COMPACT_ATOMS: atom_id res chain seq x y z
N MET A 1 -30.93 -12.96 70.63
CA MET A 1 -32.35 -13.19 70.28
C MET A 1 -32.60 -12.61 68.90
N ALA A 2 -32.65 -13.45 67.87
CA ALA A 2 -33.40 -13.32 66.60
C ALA A 2 -32.77 -14.26 65.55
N THR A 3 -33.55 -15.25 65.15
CA THR A 3 -33.27 -16.36 64.21
C THR A 3 -33.60 -15.99 62.75
N ALA A 4 -32.79 -16.44 61.79
CA ALA A 4 -33.18 -16.59 60.36
C ALA A 4 -32.31 -17.69 59.71
N LYS A 5 -32.74 -18.96 59.72
CA LYS A 5 -33.45 -19.72 58.66
C LYS A 5 -32.74 -19.84 57.30
N GLN A 6 -32.07 -21.00 57.14
CA GLN A 6 -31.64 -21.62 55.88
C GLN A 6 -32.84 -22.06 55.01
N GLN A 7 -32.72 -21.90 53.69
CA GLN A 7 -33.47 -22.66 52.70
C GLN A 7 -32.54 -23.11 51.58
N ALA A 8 -32.38 -24.43 51.45
CA ALA A 8 -31.64 -25.12 50.40
C ALA A 8 -32.53 -25.30 49.16
N GLY A 9 -32.03 -24.88 47.99
CA GLY A 9 -32.66 -25.08 46.69
C GLY A 9 -32.14 -26.35 46.01
N SER A 10 -33.03 -27.34 45.89
CA SER A 10 -32.85 -28.58 45.12
C SER A 10 -32.94 -28.32 43.61
N ARG A 11 -31.99 -28.83 42.82
CA ARG A 11 -32.06 -28.88 41.35
C ARG A 11 -32.40 -30.31 40.88
N PRO A 12 -33.39 -30.48 39.98
CA PRO A 12 -33.77 -31.80 39.49
C PRO A 12 -32.85 -32.26 38.35
N ALA A 13 -32.40 -33.52 38.44
CA ALA A 13 -31.77 -34.25 37.36
C ALA A 13 -32.81 -34.62 36.30
N GLY A 14 -32.63 -34.14 35.07
CA GLY A 14 -33.54 -34.39 33.96
C GLY A 14 -32.82 -34.61 32.62
N ASN A 15 -32.93 -35.84 32.12
CA ASN A 15 -32.91 -36.23 30.70
C ASN A 15 -31.63 -36.11 29.86
N LYS A 16 -30.66 -37.01 30.11
CA LYS A 16 -29.65 -37.43 29.12
C LYS A 16 -30.21 -38.39 28.05
N ALA A 17 -31.37 -39.03 28.28
CA ALA A 17 -31.92 -40.06 27.38
C ALA A 17 -32.74 -39.50 26.20
N GLN A 18 -33.23 -38.26 26.28
CA GLN A 18 -34.04 -37.66 25.20
C GLN A 18 -33.20 -36.95 24.11
N ARG A 19 -31.94 -36.61 24.38
CA ARG A 19 -31.03 -36.00 23.39
C ARG A 19 -30.40 -37.00 22.42
N ALA A 20 -30.37 -38.29 22.76
CA ALA A 20 -29.78 -39.33 21.90
C ALA A 20 -30.73 -39.80 20.78
N ALA A 21 -32.05 -39.64 20.92
CA ALA A 21 -33.02 -40.10 19.93
C ALA A 21 -33.34 -39.06 18.82
N ALA A 22 -33.02 -37.78 19.03
CA ALA A 22 -33.24 -36.73 18.04
C ALA A 22 -32.11 -36.60 17.00
N LEU A 23 -30.94 -37.21 17.24
CA LEU A 23 -29.79 -37.15 16.33
C LEU A 23 -29.75 -38.29 15.29
N ALA A 24 -30.60 -39.31 15.42
CA ALA A 24 -30.53 -40.54 14.61
C ALA A 24 -31.56 -40.62 13.46
N LEU A 25 -32.43 -39.62 13.28
CA LEU A 25 -33.53 -39.64 12.31
C LEU A 25 -33.49 -38.52 11.25
N ALA A 26 -32.44 -37.69 11.23
CA ALA A 26 -32.29 -36.60 10.27
C ALA A 26 -31.25 -36.86 9.14
N ASN A 27 -30.68 -38.08 9.07
CA ASN A 27 -29.59 -38.41 8.14
C ASN A 27 -30.00 -39.27 6.92
N SER A 28 -31.28 -39.39 6.57
CA SER A 28 -31.73 -40.16 5.41
C SER A 28 -32.54 -39.33 4.40
N ALA A 29 -31.89 -38.41 3.70
CA ALA A 29 -32.29 -37.97 2.36
C ALA A 29 -31.26 -36.96 1.81
N LYS A 30 -30.27 -37.44 1.04
CA LYS A 30 -29.53 -36.57 0.12
C LYS A 30 -29.76 -37.06 -1.31
N PRO A 31 -30.40 -36.26 -2.18
CA PRO A 31 -30.43 -36.53 -3.59
C PRO A 31 -29.05 -36.28 -4.20
N THR A 32 -28.58 -37.23 -4.99
CA THR A 32 -27.36 -37.14 -5.79
C THR A 32 -27.55 -36.10 -6.89
N VAL A 33 -27.02 -34.88 -6.68
CA VAL A 33 -26.90 -33.84 -7.71
C VAL A 33 -25.42 -33.58 -7.95
N ALA A 34 -25.04 -33.54 -9.22
CA ALA A 34 -23.67 -33.47 -9.73
C ALA A 34 -22.89 -32.20 -9.29
N PRO A 35 -21.56 -32.27 -9.17
CA PRO A 35 -20.71 -31.15 -8.77
C PRO A 35 -20.37 -30.27 -9.99
N THR A 36 -21.17 -29.25 -10.30
CA THR A 36 -20.87 -28.29 -11.39
C THR A 36 -20.62 -26.86 -10.89
N LYS A 37 -20.86 -26.55 -9.60
CA LYS A 37 -20.71 -25.18 -9.06
C LYS A 37 -19.34 -24.84 -8.47
N ALA A 38 -18.51 -25.82 -8.13
CA ALA A 38 -17.20 -25.58 -7.51
C ALA A 38 -16.13 -25.12 -8.51
N GLN A 39 -16.17 -25.63 -9.74
CA GLN A 39 -15.23 -25.26 -10.80
C GLN A 39 -15.36 -23.78 -11.20
N SER A 40 -16.59 -23.24 -11.25
CA SER A 40 -16.84 -21.85 -11.59
C SER A 40 -16.34 -20.83 -10.55
N GLN A 41 -16.15 -21.22 -9.28
CA GLN A 41 -15.62 -20.30 -8.25
C GLN A 41 -14.09 -20.26 -8.23
N GLU A 42 -13.44 -21.41 -8.44
CA GLU A 42 -11.97 -21.48 -8.53
C GLU A 42 -11.46 -20.77 -9.79
N GLU A 43 -12.14 -20.94 -10.94
CA GLU A 43 -11.78 -20.25 -12.19
C GLU A 43 -11.92 -18.73 -12.07
N LEU A 44 -13.03 -18.24 -11.49
CA LEU A 44 -13.22 -16.79 -11.25
C LEU A 44 -12.11 -16.21 -10.36
N THR A 45 -11.66 -16.98 -9.37
CA THR A 45 -10.59 -16.56 -8.45
C THR A 45 -9.23 -16.51 -9.16
N GLN A 46 -8.97 -17.44 -10.08
CA GLN A 46 -7.73 -17.46 -10.86
C GLN A 46 -7.66 -16.30 -11.86
N GLU A 47 -8.75 -16.03 -12.58
CA GLU A 47 -8.82 -14.91 -13.52
C GLU A 47 -8.66 -13.55 -12.81
N GLN A 48 -9.33 -13.38 -11.67
CA GLN A 48 -9.16 -12.20 -10.82
C GLN A 48 -7.72 -12.07 -10.32
N THR A 49 -7.08 -13.18 -9.94
CA THR A 49 -5.68 -13.19 -9.49
C THR A 49 -4.73 -12.79 -10.63
N ALA A 50 -4.93 -13.32 -11.83
CA ALA A 50 -4.14 -12.98 -13.01
C ALA A 50 -4.29 -11.50 -13.38
N THR A 51 -5.51 -10.97 -13.29
CA THR A 51 -5.82 -9.56 -13.55
C THR A 51 -5.08 -8.63 -12.58
N LEU A 52 -5.16 -8.92 -11.27
CA LEU A 52 -4.45 -8.14 -10.25
C LEU A 52 -2.93 -8.21 -10.42
N LEU A 53 -2.42 -9.35 -10.88
CA LEU A 53 -1.00 -9.53 -11.20
C LEU A 53 -0.57 -8.72 -12.42
N ALA A 54 -1.38 -8.72 -13.46
CA ALA A 54 -1.16 -7.91 -14.66
C ALA A 54 -1.15 -6.42 -14.32
N ASP A 55 -2.06 -5.97 -13.46
CA ASP A 55 -2.10 -4.59 -12.96
C ASP A 55 -0.85 -4.23 -12.16
N SER A 56 -0.39 -5.14 -11.30
CA SER A 56 0.85 -4.95 -10.53
C SER A 56 2.08 -4.88 -11.44
N TYR A 57 2.15 -5.76 -12.45
CA TYR A 57 3.20 -5.75 -13.47
C TYR A 57 3.21 -4.43 -14.26
N LEU A 58 2.04 -3.96 -14.69
CA LEU A 58 1.92 -2.68 -15.40
C LEU A 58 2.29 -1.50 -14.49
N ALA A 59 1.88 -1.51 -13.22
CA ALA A 59 2.28 -0.50 -12.25
C ALA A 59 3.80 -0.41 -12.10
N ASP A 60 4.51 -1.54 -12.15
CA ASP A 60 5.98 -1.54 -12.16
C ASP A 60 6.56 -0.89 -13.42
N ARG A 61 5.98 -1.19 -14.59
CA ARG A 61 6.41 -0.54 -15.85
C ARG A 61 6.13 0.96 -15.88
N VAL A 62 4.99 1.40 -15.34
CA VAL A 62 4.63 2.81 -15.20
C VAL A 62 5.59 3.52 -14.22
N TYR A 63 5.93 2.87 -13.11
CA TYR A 63 6.89 3.40 -12.15
C TYR A 63 8.26 3.60 -12.81
N ASP A 64 8.72 2.61 -13.58
CA ASP A 64 9.99 2.66 -14.29
C ASP A 64 10.03 3.80 -15.32
N ALA A 65 8.95 3.98 -16.08
CA ALA A 65 8.81 5.09 -17.02
C ALA A 65 8.87 6.46 -16.32
N LEU A 66 8.14 6.65 -15.22
CA LEU A 66 8.15 7.90 -14.46
C LEU A 66 9.51 8.19 -13.80
N LEU A 67 10.25 7.14 -13.43
CA LEU A 67 11.59 7.25 -12.89
C LEU A 67 12.59 7.71 -13.96
N GLU A 68 12.51 7.14 -15.17
CA GLU A 68 13.36 7.53 -16.30
C GLU A 68 13.08 8.97 -16.76
N ILE A 69 11.80 9.37 -16.80
CA ILE A 69 11.43 10.75 -17.15
C ILE A 69 11.91 11.75 -16.08
N GLY A 70 11.87 11.37 -14.80
CA GLY A 70 12.39 12.18 -13.69
C GLY A 70 11.50 13.35 -13.25
N GLU A 71 10.40 13.64 -13.94
CA GLU A 71 9.45 14.71 -13.61
C GLU A 71 7.99 14.25 -13.71
N ALA A 72 7.04 15.16 -13.45
CA ALA A 72 5.61 14.87 -13.63
C ALA A 72 5.26 14.92 -15.11
N SER A 73 4.52 13.93 -15.61
CA SER A 73 4.33 13.73 -17.05
C SER A 73 2.91 13.39 -17.43
N LYS A 74 2.58 13.62 -18.70
CA LYS A 74 1.27 13.23 -19.23
C LYS A 74 1.21 11.72 -19.39
N VAL A 75 0.01 11.16 -19.26
CA VAL A 75 -0.22 9.72 -19.48
C VAL A 75 0.28 9.26 -20.86
N SER A 76 0.20 10.11 -21.89
CA SER A 76 0.71 9.81 -23.23
C SER A 76 2.23 9.67 -23.26
N GLU A 77 2.97 10.52 -22.55
CA GLU A 77 4.43 10.47 -22.46
C GLU A 77 4.86 9.22 -21.69
N ILE A 78 4.19 8.92 -20.57
CA ILE A 78 4.44 7.70 -19.79
C ILE A 78 4.21 6.45 -20.64
N THR A 79 3.14 6.42 -21.44
CA THR A 79 2.83 5.28 -22.32
C THR A 79 3.89 5.12 -23.41
N LEU A 80 4.39 6.22 -23.98
CA LEU A 80 5.47 6.20 -24.96
C LEU A 80 6.77 5.67 -24.34
N GLU A 81 7.09 6.07 -23.12
CA GLU A 81 8.30 5.64 -22.41
C GLU A 81 8.27 4.14 -22.05
N ILE A 82 7.10 3.59 -21.69
CA ILE A 82 6.94 2.13 -21.49
C ILE A 82 7.32 1.35 -22.77
N ASN A 83 7.11 1.96 -23.93
CA ASN A 83 7.50 1.44 -25.24
C ASN A 83 7.06 -0.01 -25.50
N ASN A 84 5.81 -0.33 -25.13
CA ASN A 84 5.20 -1.63 -25.41
C ASN A 84 3.91 -1.44 -26.20
N PRO A 85 3.82 -1.92 -27.45
CA PRO A 85 2.64 -1.71 -28.30
C PRO A 85 1.36 -2.38 -27.77
N ARG A 86 1.49 -3.35 -26.85
CA ARG A 86 0.36 -4.04 -26.22
C ARG A 86 -0.32 -3.23 -25.12
N ILE A 87 0.38 -2.22 -24.59
CA ILE A 87 -0.09 -1.42 -23.47
C ILE A 87 -0.62 -0.11 -24.04
N THR A 88 -1.93 0.09 -23.96
CA THR A 88 -2.59 1.30 -24.46
C THR A 88 -2.81 2.34 -23.37
N PHE A 89 -2.95 3.59 -23.80
CA PHE A 89 -3.17 4.74 -22.92
C PHE A 89 -4.33 4.57 -21.91
N PRO A 90 -5.52 4.03 -22.27
CA PRO A 90 -6.60 3.82 -21.31
C PRO A 90 -6.23 2.92 -20.13
N VAL A 91 -5.46 1.85 -20.38
CA VAL A 91 -5.05 0.92 -19.33
C VAL A 91 -4.00 1.57 -18.41
N VAL A 92 -3.05 2.32 -18.98
CA VAL A 92 -2.08 3.09 -18.19
C VAL A 92 -2.79 4.12 -17.31
N ARG A 93 -3.75 4.88 -17.86
CA ARG A 93 -4.56 5.84 -17.10
C ARG A 93 -5.28 5.16 -15.92
N ARG A 94 -5.88 4.00 -16.15
CA ARG A 94 -6.54 3.24 -15.09
C ARG A 94 -5.57 2.86 -13.97
N ILE A 95 -4.39 2.33 -14.29
CA ILE A 95 -3.38 1.98 -13.29
C ILE A 95 -2.91 3.18 -12.49
N LEU A 96 -2.74 4.32 -13.14
CA LEU A 96 -2.38 5.57 -12.48
C LEU A 96 -3.44 6.00 -11.44
N ASN A 97 -4.72 5.85 -11.76
CA ASN A 97 -5.82 6.14 -10.84
C ASN A 97 -5.96 5.12 -9.71
N ASP A 98 -5.81 3.82 -10.01
CA ASP A 98 -6.10 2.73 -9.08
C ASP A 98 -4.94 2.50 -8.07
N SER A 99 -3.70 2.84 -8.45
CA SER A 99 -2.52 2.55 -7.63
C SER A 99 -2.09 3.74 -6.76
N PRO A 100 -1.91 3.54 -5.44
CA PRO A 100 -1.47 4.59 -4.52
C PRO A 100 0.02 4.99 -4.71
N ARG A 101 0.73 4.36 -5.66
CA ARG A 101 2.12 4.69 -5.97
C ARG A 101 2.24 5.96 -6.80
N PHE A 102 1.13 6.41 -7.39
CA PHE A 102 1.08 7.54 -8.29
C PHE A 102 0.19 8.64 -7.72
N LEU A 103 0.49 9.87 -8.11
CA LEU A 103 -0.24 11.05 -7.69
C LEU A 103 -0.46 11.96 -8.90
N SER A 104 -1.64 12.56 -8.99
CA SER A 104 -1.97 13.54 -10.02
C SER A 104 -1.77 14.95 -9.48
N VAL A 105 -0.88 15.73 -10.10
CA VAL A 105 -0.63 17.14 -9.78
C VAL A 105 -0.75 17.95 -11.06
N ASP A 106 -1.61 18.96 -11.07
CA ASP A 106 -1.83 19.84 -12.23
C ASP A 106 -2.14 19.06 -13.52
N ARG A 107 -2.91 17.96 -13.40
CA ARG A 107 -3.27 17.04 -14.50
C ARG A 107 -2.09 16.25 -15.09
N LEU A 108 -0.93 16.30 -14.44
CA LEU A 108 0.24 15.46 -14.73
C LEU A 108 0.36 14.37 -13.67
N TRP A 109 0.96 13.25 -14.03
CA TRP A 109 1.17 12.13 -13.14
C TRP A 109 2.62 12.06 -12.70
N THR A 110 2.81 11.72 -11.43
CA THR A 110 4.13 11.65 -10.80
C THR A 110 4.17 10.56 -9.75
N LEU A 111 5.37 10.23 -9.26
CA LEU A 111 5.55 9.25 -8.20
C LEU A 111 5.11 9.86 -6.86
N ALA A 112 4.27 9.15 -6.12
CA ALA A 112 3.81 9.59 -4.80
C ALA A 112 4.98 9.78 -3.81
N ALA A 113 6.07 9.01 -4.00
CA ALA A 113 7.30 9.14 -3.21
C ALA A 113 8.00 10.51 -3.35
N ARG A 114 7.66 11.32 -4.36
CA ARG A 114 8.19 12.68 -4.50
C ARG A 114 7.55 13.70 -3.55
N TYR A 115 6.44 13.35 -2.91
CA TYR A 115 5.69 14.22 -1.99
C TYR A 115 5.84 13.77 -0.53
N LEU A 116 6.97 13.12 -0.21
CA LEU A 116 7.29 12.77 1.16
C LEU A 116 7.57 14.03 2.00
N ASP A 117 7.34 13.90 3.30
CA ASP A 117 7.55 14.96 4.28
C ASP A 117 9.03 15.39 4.33
N THR A 118 9.28 16.65 4.00
CA THR A 118 10.62 17.24 3.97
C THR A 118 11.20 17.51 5.35
N SER A 119 10.39 17.45 6.42
CA SER A 119 10.87 17.56 7.79
C SER A 119 11.60 16.28 8.26
N ARG A 120 11.38 15.16 7.57
CA ARG A 120 12.03 13.89 7.87
C ARG A 120 13.51 13.89 7.49
N PRO A 121 14.36 13.14 8.22
CA PRO A 121 15.75 12.97 7.84
C PRO A 121 15.90 12.43 6.41
N THR A 122 16.86 12.95 5.64
CA THR A 122 17.09 12.54 4.24
C THR A 122 17.32 11.03 4.09
N GLU A 123 17.99 10.39 5.06
CA GLU A 123 18.17 8.94 5.05
C GLU A 123 16.84 8.17 5.15
N ARG A 124 15.87 8.70 5.90
CA ARG A 124 14.54 8.07 6.01
C ARG A 124 13.78 8.19 4.69
N ASN A 125 13.78 9.37 4.07
CA ASN A 125 13.14 9.56 2.77
C ASN A 125 13.82 8.73 1.68
N LEU A 126 15.15 8.56 1.73
CA LEU A 126 15.88 7.65 0.83
C LEU A 126 15.39 6.19 0.96
N GLN A 127 15.18 5.70 2.19
CA GLN A 127 14.64 4.36 2.40
C GLN A 127 13.21 4.26 1.86
N GLU A 128 12.36 5.25 2.11
CA GLU A 128 10.99 5.27 1.61
C GLU A 128 10.92 5.32 0.07
N VAL A 129 11.83 6.05 -0.58
CA VAL A 129 11.99 6.03 -2.05
C VAL A 129 12.38 4.63 -2.54
N LEU A 130 13.37 3.99 -1.91
CA LEU A 130 13.77 2.63 -2.26
C LEU A 130 12.64 1.62 -2.02
N GLU A 131 11.91 1.71 -0.91
CA GLU A 131 10.75 0.86 -0.60
C GLU A 131 9.59 1.05 -1.59
N ALA A 132 9.33 2.30 -2.00
CA ALA A 132 8.30 2.64 -2.98
C ALA A 132 8.67 2.16 -4.39
N ALA A 133 9.95 2.23 -4.76
CA ALA A 133 10.47 1.65 -5.97
C ALA A 133 10.43 0.12 -5.92
N GLY A 134 10.73 -0.46 -4.75
CA GLY A 134 10.73 -1.90 -4.51
C GLY A 134 11.74 -2.67 -5.38
N LYS A 135 12.73 -1.99 -5.96
CA LYS A 135 13.82 -2.54 -6.77
C LYS A 135 15.11 -1.72 -6.58
N PRO A 136 16.30 -2.28 -6.88
CA PRO A 136 17.54 -1.54 -6.75
C PRO A 136 17.61 -0.36 -7.71
N LEU A 137 18.01 0.81 -7.22
CA LEU A 137 18.12 2.06 -7.98
C LEU A 137 19.58 2.51 -8.11
N SER A 138 19.90 3.20 -9.20
CA SER A 138 21.17 3.87 -9.37
C SER A 138 21.28 5.10 -8.48
N THR A 139 22.52 5.56 -8.26
CA THR A 139 22.75 6.81 -7.51
C THR A 139 22.12 8.03 -8.19
N ALA A 140 22.05 8.05 -9.53
CA ALA A 140 21.46 9.15 -10.28
C ALA A 140 19.93 9.19 -10.13
N GLU A 141 19.25 8.04 -10.23
CA GLU A 141 17.81 7.93 -10.02
C GLU A 141 17.45 8.37 -8.59
N MET A 142 18.15 7.84 -7.57
CA MET A 142 17.91 8.24 -6.17
C MET A 142 18.16 9.73 -5.93
N ALA A 143 19.18 10.32 -6.56
CA ALA A 143 19.46 11.75 -6.45
C ALA A 143 18.37 12.61 -7.10
N THR A 144 17.80 12.15 -8.21
CA THR A 144 16.68 12.81 -8.92
C THR A 144 15.42 12.79 -8.07
N GLU A 145 15.10 11.65 -7.45
CA GLU A 145 13.94 11.54 -6.55
C GLU A 145 14.10 12.41 -5.29
N LEU A 146 15.29 12.41 -4.67
CA LEU A 146 15.56 13.30 -3.53
C LEU A 146 15.55 14.79 -3.93
N SER A 147 16.02 15.11 -5.14
CA SER A 147 15.96 16.45 -5.72
C SER A 147 14.51 16.93 -5.83
N ALA A 148 13.61 16.08 -6.32
CA ALA A 148 12.19 16.38 -6.41
C ALA A 148 11.55 16.61 -5.03
N ILE A 149 11.85 15.77 -4.03
CA ILE A 149 11.30 15.88 -2.67
C ILE A 149 11.70 17.20 -1.99
N TYR A 150 12.97 17.57 -2.06
CA TYR A 150 13.53 18.69 -1.29
C TYR A 150 13.70 19.97 -2.10
N ASN A 151 13.36 19.96 -3.40
CA ASN A 151 13.54 21.06 -4.34
C ASN A 151 14.99 21.62 -4.34
N ARG A 152 15.97 20.72 -4.51
CA ARG A 152 17.41 21.07 -4.59
C ARG A 152 18.08 20.31 -5.74
N PRO A 153 19.10 20.86 -6.40
CA PRO A 153 19.78 20.19 -7.51
C PRO A 153 20.27 18.78 -7.14
N SER A 154 20.10 17.83 -8.06
CA SER A 154 20.48 16.42 -7.88
C SER A 154 21.96 16.21 -7.54
N ASP A 155 22.86 17.07 -8.05
CA ASP A 155 24.30 17.05 -7.75
C ASP A 155 24.61 17.09 -6.24
N VAL A 156 23.80 17.85 -5.48
CA VAL A 156 23.94 17.93 -4.01
C VAL A 156 23.72 16.55 -3.38
N TYR A 157 22.73 15.81 -3.88
CA TYR A 157 22.39 14.49 -3.37
C TYR A 157 23.36 13.41 -3.84
N ILE A 158 23.96 13.51 -5.02
CA ILE A 158 24.98 12.56 -5.47
C ILE A 158 26.13 12.47 -4.47
N HIS A 159 26.63 13.62 -3.98
CA HIS A 159 27.69 13.66 -2.98
C HIS A 159 27.26 13.11 -1.61
N LEU A 160 26.03 13.40 -1.19
CA LEU A 160 25.46 12.87 0.06
C LEU A 160 25.31 11.34 -0.01
N LEU A 161 24.73 10.84 -1.11
CA LEU A 161 24.51 9.42 -1.35
C LEU A 161 25.83 8.63 -1.40
N ALA A 162 26.89 9.20 -1.94
CA ALA A 162 28.22 8.57 -1.96
C ALA A 162 28.74 8.21 -0.56
N LYS A 163 28.33 8.94 0.49
CA LYS A 163 28.64 8.64 1.89
C LYS A 163 27.58 7.74 2.53
N THR A 164 26.29 8.06 2.36
CA THR A 164 25.18 7.32 3.00
C THR A 164 25.12 5.86 2.55
N LEU A 165 25.31 5.60 1.26
CA LEU A 165 25.25 4.26 0.68
C LEU A 165 26.47 3.38 1.02
N GLN A 166 27.44 3.88 1.77
CA GLN A 166 28.55 3.08 2.31
C GLN A 166 28.11 2.25 3.52
N ASN A 167 26.94 2.54 4.12
CA ASN A 167 26.41 1.76 5.22
C ASN A 167 25.94 0.37 4.76
N LYS A 168 26.82 -0.61 4.91
CA LYS A 168 26.60 -2.03 4.56
C LYS A 168 25.65 -2.77 5.49
N GLU A 169 25.10 -2.13 6.52
CA GLU A 169 24.06 -2.73 7.37
C GLU A 169 22.66 -2.44 6.81
N LYS A 170 22.52 -1.33 6.08
CA LYS A 170 21.24 -0.88 5.53
C LYS A 170 21.12 -1.10 4.03
N TYR A 171 22.22 -0.93 3.29
CA TYR A 171 22.22 -0.96 1.84
C TYR A 171 23.16 -2.03 1.28
N PHE A 172 22.71 -2.70 0.22
CA PHE A 172 23.59 -3.53 -0.61
C PHE A 172 23.85 -2.83 -1.95
N LYS A 173 24.95 -3.20 -2.61
CA LYS A 173 25.32 -2.70 -3.94
C LYS A 173 25.41 -3.86 -4.93
N THR A 174 24.77 -3.72 -6.08
CA THR A 174 24.85 -4.69 -7.19
C THR A 174 26.11 -4.46 -8.04
N ALA A 175 26.46 -5.43 -8.88
CA ALA A 175 27.57 -5.31 -9.82
C ALA A 175 27.41 -4.14 -10.81
N LYS A 176 26.16 -3.76 -11.14
CA LYS A 176 25.84 -2.63 -12.01
C LYS A 176 25.88 -1.27 -11.31
N GLY A 177 26.25 -1.24 -10.03
CA GLY A 177 26.26 0.00 -9.24
C GLY A 177 24.88 0.47 -8.80
N LEU A 178 23.87 -0.42 -8.83
CA LEU A 178 22.56 -0.15 -8.26
C LEU A 178 22.58 -0.46 -6.76
N TYR A 179 21.73 0.21 -6.00
CA TYR A 179 21.64 0.06 -4.55
C TYR A 179 20.22 -0.35 -4.15
N GLY A 180 20.12 -1.27 -3.20
CA GLY A 180 18.86 -1.69 -2.61
C GLY A 180 19.00 -1.87 -1.10
N LEU A 181 17.88 -2.22 -0.45
CA LEU A 181 17.83 -2.38 1.00
C LEU A 181 18.21 -3.80 1.42
N ILE A 182 19.06 -3.94 2.44
CA ILE A 182 19.42 -5.26 2.99
C ILE A 182 18.19 -5.99 3.52
N SER A 183 17.16 -5.26 3.97
CA SER A 183 15.88 -5.84 4.34
C SER A 183 15.18 -6.61 3.20
N TRP A 184 15.58 -6.47 1.94
CA TRP A 184 15.02 -7.30 0.86
C TRP A 184 15.66 -8.68 0.78
N LEU A 185 16.87 -8.82 1.30
CA LEU A 185 17.60 -10.08 1.32
C LEU A 185 17.03 -10.98 2.43
N PRO A 186 17.08 -12.32 2.23
CA PRO A 186 16.78 -13.25 3.29
C PRO A 186 17.81 -13.13 4.43
N LEU A 187 17.31 -13.11 5.67
CA LEU A 187 18.14 -13.11 6.87
C LEU A 187 18.53 -14.56 7.19
N VAL A 188 19.83 -14.88 7.11
CA VAL A 188 20.33 -16.27 7.21
C VAL A 188 21.47 -16.40 8.22
N ASP A 189 21.58 -15.44 9.14
CA ASP A 189 22.68 -15.38 10.11
C ASP A 189 22.51 -16.35 11.27
N ALA A 190 21.29 -16.86 11.51
CA ALA A 190 21.01 -17.85 12.54
C ALA A 190 21.40 -19.29 12.11
N GLU A 191 21.75 -20.12 13.08
CA GLU A 191 22.11 -21.53 12.83
C GLU A 191 20.88 -22.44 12.71
N GLU A 192 19.85 -22.16 13.50
CA GLU A 192 18.62 -22.95 13.55
C GLU A 192 17.63 -22.54 12.45
N GLU A 193 17.02 -23.54 11.81
CA GLU A 193 16.03 -23.31 10.75
C GLU A 193 14.82 -22.53 11.28
N SER A 194 14.34 -22.83 12.49
CA SER A 194 13.21 -22.13 13.11
C SER A 194 13.45 -20.63 13.25
N ASP A 195 14.66 -20.23 13.63
CA ASP A 195 15.03 -18.83 13.81
C ASP A 195 15.11 -18.11 12.46
N ILE A 196 15.68 -18.77 11.45
CA ILE A 196 15.69 -18.23 10.08
C ILE A 196 14.28 -18.05 9.54
N LEU A 197 13.38 -19.01 9.77
CA LEU A 197 11.99 -18.86 9.37
C LEU A 197 11.34 -17.68 10.09
N PHE A 198 11.56 -17.55 11.41
CA PHE A 198 11.04 -16.46 12.22
C PHE A 198 11.53 -15.08 11.72
N ASP A 199 12.84 -14.91 11.52
CA ASP A 199 13.45 -13.65 11.08
C ASP A 199 12.96 -13.21 9.70
N ASN A 200 12.69 -14.19 8.82
CA ASN A 200 12.12 -13.92 7.49
C ASN A 200 10.61 -13.77 7.49
N ARG A 201 9.94 -13.88 8.65
CA ARG A 201 8.48 -13.87 8.82
C ARG A 201 7.79 -14.97 8.01
N LEU A 202 8.42 -16.13 7.96
CA LEU A 202 7.93 -17.33 7.30
C LEU A 202 7.53 -18.37 8.34
N ASN A 203 6.62 -19.27 7.95
CA ASN A 203 6.31 -20.46 8.73
C ASN A 203 6.32 -21.68 7.79
N HIS A 204 6.38 -22.88 8.37
CA HIS A 204 6.42 -24.11 7.58
C HIS A 204 5.23 -24.25 6.64
N ALA A 205 4.01 -23.88 7.08
CA ALA A 205 2.81 -24.00 6.26
C ALA A 205 2.86 -23.15 4.98
N LEU A 206 3.43 -21.95 5.07
CA LEU A 206 3.66 -21.08 3.90
C LEU A 206 4.75 -21.63 3.00
N LEU A 207 5.75 -22.34 3.55
CA LEU A 207 6.88 -22.88 2.79
C LEU A 207 6.60 -24.19 2.08
N THR A 208 5.73 -25.05 2.62
CA THR A 208 5.39 -26.37 2.07
C THR A 208 5.18 -26.40 0.54
N PRO A 209 4.34 -25.54 -0.07
CA PRO A 209 4.14 -25.60 -1.52
C PRO A 209 5.42 -25.28 -2.31
N PHE A 210 6.30 -24.45 -1.74
CA PHE A 210 7.56 -24.08 -2.40
C PHE A 210 8.66 -25.11 -2.17
N THR A 211 8.70 -25.77 -1.01
CA THR A 211 9.65 -26.87 -0.74
C THR A 211 9.37 -28.07 -1.62
N GLU A 212 8.08 -28.40 -1.84
CA GLU A 212 7.66 -29.44 -2.78
C GLU A 212 8.10 -29.12 -4.21
N ALA A 213 7.83 -27.90 -4.68
CA ALA A 213 8.27 -27.42 -5.99
C ALA A 213 9.81 -27.40 -6.14
N ALA A 214 10.54 -27.14 -5.06
CA ALA A 214 12.00 -27.09 -5.06
C ALA A 214 12.69 -28.47 -4.91
N SER A 215 11.95 -29.54 -4.62
CA SER A 215 12.52 -30.87 -4.31
C SER A 215 13.38 -31.47 -5.43
N GLY A 216 13.13 -31.10 -6.68
CA GLY A 216 13.91 -31.52 -7.86
C GLY A 216 14.98 -30.53 -8.31
N VAL A 217 15.07 -29.36 -7.67
CA VAL A 217 15.93 -28.26 -8.11
C VAL A 217 17.26 -28.29 -7.35
N LYS A 218 18.37 -28.28 -8.10
CA LYS A 218 19.72 -28.22 -7.54
C LYS A 218 20.19 -26.77 -7.45
N TRP A 219 20.38 -26.29 -6.22
CA TRP A 219 20.95 -24.97 -5.98
C TRP A 219 22.47 -25.01 -6.08
N SER A 220 23.08 -23.95 -6.62
CA SER A 220 24.52 -23.80 -6.73
C SER A 220 24.90 -22.33 -6.64
N SER A 221 25.94 -22.03 -5.85
CA SER A 221 26.51 -20.68 -5.75
C SER A 221 27.43 -20.31 -6.92
N ALA A 222 27.79 -21.29 -7.76
CA ALA A 222 28.66 -21.08 -8.91
C ALA A 222 27.87 -20.64 -10.16
N GLY A 223 28.39 -19.63 -10.86
CA GLY A 223 27.85 -19.18 -12.15
C GLY A 223 26.38 -18.78 -12.08
N SER A 224 25.59 -19.19 -13.07
CA SER A 224 24.13 -18.95 -13.13
C SER A 224 23.30 -19.84 -12.19
N GLY A 225 23.93 -20.65 -11.33
CA GLY A 225 23.26 -21.69 -10.54
C GLY A 225 22.06 -21.20 -9.71
N TYR A 226 22.13 -19.98 -9.14
CA TYR A 226 21.00 -19.36 -8.44
C TYR A 226 19.84 -19.01 -9.37
N ALA A 227 20.12 -18.43 -10.53
CA ALA A 227 19.10 -18.03 -11.49
C ALA A 227 18.43 -19.27 -12.12
N ASP A 228 19.23 -20.28 -12.50
CA ASP A 228 18.73 -21.54 -13.04
C ASP A 228 17.83 -22.28 -12.04
N ALA A 229 18.24 -22.33 -10.77
CA ALA A 229 17.42 -22.92 -9.71
C ALA A 229 16.12 -22.13 -9.50
N THR A 230 16.19 -20.80 -9.46
CA THR A 230 15.01 -19.94 -9.32
C THR A 230 14.02 -20.15 -10.46
N VAL A 231 14.49 -20.19 -11.71
CA VAL A 231 13.65 -20.51 -12.89
C VAL A 231 13.01 -21.89 -12.74
N GLY A 232 13.77 -22.89 -12.26
CA GLY A 232 13.26 -24.23 -11.99
C GLY A 232 12.11 -24.24 -10.99
N VAL A 233 12.26 -23.54 -9.86
CA VAL A 233 11.21 -23.42 -8.83
C VAL A 233 9.98 -22.69 -9.39
N LEU A 234 10.19 -21.57 -10.11
CA LEU A 234 9.09 -20.82 -10.73
C LEU A 234 8.33 -21.64 -11.77
N THR A 235 9.05 -22.47 -12.54
CA THR A 235 8.41 -23.35 -13.53
C THR A 235 7.61 -24.46 -12.85
N ALA A 236 8.12 -25.02 -11.75
CA ALA A 236 7.44 -26.06 -10.99
C ALA A 236 6.20 -25.55 -10.24
N ILE A 237 6.24 -24.33 -9.71
CA ILE A 237 5.08 -23.72 -9.03
C ILE A 237 4.06 -23.13 -10.00
N GLY A 238 4.47 -22.86 -11.24
CA GLY A 238 3.61 -22.32 -12.29
C GLY A 238 3.49 -20.80 -12.22
N GLU A 239 2.25 -20.30 -12.24
CA GLU A 239 1.94 -18.89 -12.46
C GLU A 239 1.99 -18.02 -11.20
N ARG A 240 2.38 -18.59 -10.06
CA ARG A 240 2.39 -17.87 -8.78
C ARG A 240 3.72 -17.11 -8.60
N PRO A 241 3.68 -15.78 -8.35
CA PRO A 241 4.87 -15.02 -7.98
C PRO A 241 5.43 -15.51 -6.65
N VAL A 242 6.75 -15.65 -6.58
CA VAL A 242 7.44 -16.16 -5.40
C VAL A 242 8.26 -15.05 -4.76
N PRO A 243 8.04 -14.71 -3.47
CA PRO A 243 8.85 -13.72 -2.78
C PRO A 243 10.33 -14.09 -2.79
N HIS A 244 11.22 -13.10 -3.00
CA HIS A 244 12.65 -13.38 -3.05
C HIS A 244 13.19 -14.02 -1.78
N ARG A 245 12.71 -13.58 -0.60
CA ARG A 245 13.08 -14.18 0.69
C ARG A 245 12.74 -15.67 0.78
N VAL A 246 11.59 -16.09 0.24
CA VAL A 246 11.19 -17.51 0.22
C VAL A 246 12.17 -18.33 -0.60
N LEU A 247 12.52 -17.87 -1.81
CA LEU A 247 13.53 -18.53 -2.65
C LEU A 247 14.89 -18.57 -1.95
N GLY A 248 15.23 -17.51 -1.23
CA GLY A 248 16.46 -17.43 -0.46
C GLY A 248 16.55 -18.44 0.67
N VAL A 249 15.48 -18.62 1.45
CA VAL A 249 15.42 -19.65 2.49
C VAL A 249 15.51 -21.04 1.88
N LEU A 250 14.83 -21.32 0.77
CA LEU A 250 14.93 -22.62 0.07
C LEU A 250 16.36 -22.91 -0.40
N ALA A 251 17.05 -21.89 -0.94
CA ALA A 251 18.44 -22.00 -1.33
C ALA A 251 19.35 -22.26 -0.12
N TRP A 252 19.13 -21.54 0.99
CA TRP A 252 19.87 -21.73 2.24
C TRP A 252 19.66 -23.13 2.82
N MET A 253 18.45 -23.69 2.81
CA MET A 253 18.20 -25.03 3.34
C MET A 253 19.08 -26.11 2.66
N GLN A 254 19.41 -25.92 1.37
CA GLN A 254 20.26 -26.84 0.62
C GLN A 254 21.76 -26.48 0.67
N LEU A 255 22.11 -25.20 0.62
CA LEU A 255 23.51 -24.74 0.53
C LEU A 255 24.15 -24.42 1.89
N ARG A 256 23.33 -24.14 2.90
CA ARG A 256 23.72 -23.72 4.26
C ARG A 256 24.71 -22.56 4.21
N GLU A 257 25.88 -22.70 4.84
CA GLU A 257 26.95 -21.69 4.89
C GLU A 257 27.47 -21.24 3.52
N LYS A 258 27.22 -22.01 2.45
CA LYS A 258 27.62 -21.63 1.08
C LYS A 258 26.62 -20.69 0.41
N TYR A 259 25.51 -20.40 1.06
CA TYR A 259 24.49 -19.52 0.53
C TYR A 259 24.91 -18.05 0.68
N ASP A 260 24.97 -17.33 -0.44
CA ASP A 260 25.17 -15.88 -0.47
C ASP A 260 23.88 -15.19 -0.93
N PRO A 261 23.14 -14.51 -0.02
CA PRO A 261 21.92 -13.80 -0.34
C PRO A 261 22.08 -12.75 -1.43
N LEU A 262 23.19 -12.01 -1.42
CA LEU A 262 23.42 -10.91 -2.35
C LEU A 262 23.77 -11.45 -3.74
N ALA A 263 24.64 -12.46 -3.82
CA ALA A 263 24.96 -13.11 -5.08
C ALA A 263 23.70 -13.72 -5.73
N HIS A 264 22.81 -14.32 -4.93
CA HIS A 264 21.53 -14.83 -5.40
C HIS A 264 20.69 -13.73 -6.05
N LEU A 265 20.47 -12.60 -5.37
CA LEU A 265 19.71 -11.48 -5.94
C LEU A 265 20.36 -10.93 -7.22
N ILE A 266 21.68 -10.76 -7.23
CA ILE A 266 22.44 -10.23 -8.38
C ILE A 266 22.31 -11.16 -9.60
N HIS A 267 22.42 -12.48 -9.39
CA HIS A 267 22.27 -13.45 -10.48
C HIS A 267 20.85 -13.43 -11.03
N CYS A 268 19.83 -13.41 -10.17
CA CYS A 268 18.44 -13.39 -10.63
C CYS A 268 18.07 -12.08 -11.35
N THR A 269 18.52 -10.92 -10.85
CA THR A 269 18.28 -9.61 -11.50
C THR A 269 19.03 -9.44 -12.83
N SER A 270 20.09 -10.22 -13.04
CA SER A 270 20.86 -10.20 -14.30
C SER A 270 20.31 -11.19 -15.34
N ASP A 271 19.44 -12.12 -14.94
CA ASP A 271 18.91 -13.15 -15.83
C ASP A 271 17.64 -12.66 -16.56
N PRO A 272 17.62 -12.62 -17.90
CA PRO A 272 16.48 -12.12 -18.67
C PRO A 272 15.24 -13.02 -18.62
N ARG A 273 15.36 -14.26 -18.12
CA ARG A 273 14.25 -15.20 -17.92
C ARG A 273 13.48 -14.91 -16.64
N LEU A 274 14.00 -14.07 -15.77
CA LEU A 274 13.39 -13.70 -14.50
C LEU A 274 12.91 -12.25 -14.56
N VAL A 275 11.70 -12.02 -14.07
CA VAL A 275 11.13 -10.68 -13.96
C VAL A 275 10.82 -10.42 -12.50
N TRP A 276 11.31 -9.28 -12.01
CA TRP A 276 11.09 -8.81 -10.66
C TRP A 276 9.82 -7.97 -10.62
N LEU A 277 8.84 -8.41 -9.83
CA LEU A 277 7.67 -7.64 -9.46
C LEU A 277 7.93 -6.92 -8.14
N THR A 278 7.68 -5.62 -8.10
CA THR A 278 7.98 -4.82 -6.92
C THR A 278 7.01 -5.14 -5.79
N SER A 279 7.52 -5.08 -4.57
CA SER A 279 6.73 -5.22 -3.35
C SER A 279 7.47 -4.56 -2.21
N ARG A 280 6.74 -3.88 -1.32
CA ARG A 280 7.34 -3.21 -0.15
C ARG A 280 8.18 -4.16 0.71
N SER A 281 7.89 -5.46 0.71
CA SER A 281 8.60 -6.47 1.51
C SER A 281 9.72 -7.21 0.77
N GLY A 282 10.29 -6.65 -0.30
CA GLY A 282 11.45 -7.23 -0.98
C GLY A 282 11.16 -8.04 -2.24
N GLY A 283 10.20 -7.57 -3.04
CA GLY A 283 9.88 -8.06 -4.39
C GLY A 283 9.54 -9.54 -4.53
N ARG A 284 9.01 -9.89 -5.71
CA ARG A 284 8.59 -11.24 -6.07
C ARG A 284 9.11 -11.57 -7.46
N TRP A 285 9.49 -12.82 -7.67
CA TRP A 285 9.93 -13.29 -8.97
C TRP A 285 8.78 -13.97 -9.71
N ILE A 286 8.72 -13.70 -11.01
CA ILE A 286 7.96 -14.48 -11.99
C ILE A 286 8.89 -14.89 -13.13
N ALA A 287 8.56 -15.97 -13.81
CA ALA A 287 9.23 -16.34 -15.04
C ALA A 287 8.82 -15.38 -16.16
N ARG A 288 9.74 -15.08 -17.10
CA ARG A 288 9.47 -14.26 -18.29
C ARG A 288 8.27 -14.78 -19.07
N THR A 289 8.16 -16.11 -19.22
CA THR A 289 7.03 -16.75 -19.91
C THR A 289 5.69 -16.43 -19.26
N HIS A 290 5.65 -16.19 -17.95
CA HIS A 290 4.44 -15.75 -17.26
C HIS A 290 4.22 -14.25 -17.45
N ALA A 291 5.27 -13.42 -17.42
CA ALA A 291 5.16 -11.99 -17.76
C ALA A 291 4.58 -11.79 -19.17
N ASP A 292 4.97 -12.61 -20.15
CA ASP A 292 4.42 -12.57 -21.51
C ASP A 292 2.91 -12.87 -21.53
N LYS A 293 2.42 -13.75 -20.64
CA LYS A 293 0.98 -14.00 -20.47
C LYS A 293 0.26 -12.82 -19.83
N LEU A 294 0.86 -12.19 -18.83
CA LEU A 294 0.31 -10.98 -18.21
C LEU A 294 0.19 -9.85 -19.25
N GLU A 295 1.17 -9.71 -20.14
CA GLU A 295 1.09 -8.76 -21.25
C GLU A 295 -0.04 -9.07 -22.23
N ALA A 296 -0.34 -10.35 -22.49
CA ALA A 296 -1.50 -10.73 -23.30
C ALA A 296 -2.82 -10.38 -22.61
N VAL A 297 -2.92 -10.54 -21.29
CA VAL A 297 -4.09 -10.10 -20.50
C VAL A 297 -4.26 -8.58 -20.56
N LEU A 298 -3.16 -7.82 -20.48
CA LEU A 298 -3.19 -6.36 -20.65
C LEU A 298 -3.61 -5.96 -22.06
N GLU A 299 -3.14 -6.67 -23.09
CA GLU A 299 -3.51 -6.44 -24.49
C GLU A 299 -5.02 -6.64 -24.72
N GLU A 300 -5.59 -7.74 -24.19
CA GLU A 300 -7.02 -8.02 -24.26
C GLU A 300 -7.85 -6.92 -23.57
N ARG A 301 -7.43 -6.48 -22.38
CA ARG A 301 -8.10 -5.38 -21.66
C ARG A 301 -7.97 -4.05 -22.39
N SER A 302 -6.79 -3.79 -22.96
CA SER A 302 -6.54 -2.64 -23.82
C SER A 302 -7.48 -2.63 -25.03
N ALA A 303 -7.74 -3.78 -25.64
CA ALA A 303 -8.67 -3.93 -26.75
C ALA A 303 -10.14 -3.73 -26.32
N ALA A 304 -10.53 -4.24 -25.16
CA ALA A 304 -11.87 -4.06 -24.60
C ALA A 304 -12.16 -2.57 -24.32
N MET A 305 -11.21 -1.84 -23.72
CA MET A 305 -11.37 -0.42 -23.40
C MET A 305 -11.31 0.50 -24.63
N ALA A 306 -10.68 0.07 -25.73
CA ALA A 306 -10.62 0.85 -26.96
C ALA A 306 -12.00 1.03 -27.62
N GLY A 307 -12.98 0.19 -27.28
CA GLY A 307 -14.35 0.28 -27.79
C GLY A 307 -15.30 1.12 -26.92
N GLU A 308 -14.95 1.43 -25.67
CA GLU A 308 -15.90 1.98 -24.70
C GLU A 308 -15.96 3.50 -24.65
N ASP A 309 -14.87 4.25 -24.83
CA ASP A 309 -14.92 5.71 -24.71
C ASP A 309 -13.80 6.43 -25.46
N THR A 310 -14.15 6.95 -26.64
CA THR A 310 -13.49 8.14 -27.21
C THR A 310 -14.51 9.27 -27.38
N ASP A 311 -15.46 9.40 -26.45
CA ASP A 311 -16.11 10.70 -26.21
C ASP A 311 -15.21 11.46 -25.24
N GLU A 312 -14.08 11.91 -25.79
CA GLU A 312 -13.29 13.00 -25.23
C GLU A 312 -14.17 14.26 -25.27
N SER A 313 -15.14 14.34 -24.37
CA SER A 313 -15.62 15.61 -23.86
C SER A 313 -14.44 16.19 -23.08
N VAL A 314 -13.52 16.77 -23.85
CA VAL A 314 -12.54 17.74 -23.38
C VAL A 314 -13.30 18.61 -22.38
N PRO A 315 -12.91 18.69 -21.11
CA PRO A 315 -13.54 19.63 -20.20
C PRO A 315 -13.41 20.99 -20.89
N THR A 316 -14.56 21.56 -21.27
CA THR A 316 -14.62 22.86 -21.92
C THR A 316 -13.71 23.79 -21.13
N PRO A 317 -12.69 24.40 -21.75
CA PRO A 317 -11.87 25.37 -21.06
C PRO A 317 -12.82 26.37 -20.44
N ILE A 318 -12.79 26.51 -19.11
CA ILE A 318 -13.42 27.63 -18.45
C ILE A 318 -12.75 28.84 -19.09
N GLU A 319 -13.53 29.55 -19.90
CA GLU A 319 -13.11 30.75 -20.60
C GLU A 319 -12.89 31.81 -19.52
N ILE A 320 -11.65 31.88 -19.00
CA ILE A 320 -11.22 32.99 -18.19
C ILE A 320 -11.25 34.19 -19.12
N ALA A 321 -12.30 35.00 -18.98
CA ALA A 321 -12.47 36.25 -19.69
C ALA A 321 -11.23 37.12 -19.45
N ILE A 322 -10.35 37.17 -20.45
CA ILE A 322 -9.29 38.17 -20.53
C ILE A 322 -10.01 39.52 -20.72
N PRO A 323 -9.92 40.47 -19.77
CA PRO A 323 -10.51 41.78 -19.98
C PRO A 323 -9.86 42.46 -21.18
N ALA A 324 -10.72 43.00 -22.04
CA ALA A 324 -10.42 43.61 -23.31
C ALA A 324 -9.26 44.62 -23.23
N ALA A 325 -8.29 44.45 -24.13
CA ALA A 325 -7.25 45.42 -24.40
C ALA A 325 -7.88 46.75 -24.87
N ALA A 326 -7.60 47.82 -24.12
CA ALA A 326 -7.77 49.20 -24.56
C ALA A 326 -6.65 49.58 -25.56
N PRO A 327 -6.90 50.51 -26.48
CA PRO A 327 -6.07 50.71 -27.67
C PRO A 327 -4.75 51.42 -27.35
N VAL A 328 -3.70 50.93 -28.02
CA VAL A 328 -2.39 51.54 -28.12
C VAL A 328 -2.51 52.88 -28.82
N VAL A 329 -2.15 53.96 -28.12
CA VAL A 329 -1.86 55.27 -28.71
C VAL A 329 -0.36 55.50 -28.64
N GLU A 330 0.22 55.66 -29.82
CA GLU A 330 1.60 56.01 -30.10
C GLU A 330 1.82 57.51 -29.85
N SER A 331 2.80 57.90 -29.01
CA SER A 331 3.57 59.15 -29.15
C SER A 331 4.71 59.31 -28.13
N VAL A 332 5.94 59.13 -28.64
CA VAL A 332 7.18 59.92 -28.46
C VAL A 332 7.26 60.92 -27.28
N THR A 333 8.20 60.73 -26.34
CA THR A 333 9.39 61.60 -26.08
C THR A 333 10.20 61.14 -24.85
N PRO A 334 11.51 61.47 -24.76
CA PRO A 334 12.43 60.97 -23.73
C PRO A 334 12.70 61.98 -22.60
N ALA A 335 13.33 61.46 -21.53
CA ALA A 335 14.04 62.15 -20.46
C ALA A 335 13.20 62.74 -19.30
N ALA A 336 13.24 62.04 -18.17
CA ALA A 336 13.58 62.61 -16.87
C ALA A 336 13.74 61.47 -15.85
N GLU A 337 14.99 61.25 -15.46
CA GLU A 337 15.41 60.45 -14.33
C GLU A 337 14.74 61.00 -13.06
N THR A 338 13.69 60.32 -12.58
CA THR A 338 13.03 60.62 -11.31
C THR A 338 13.03 59.35 -10.49
N LEU A 339 13.82 59.36 -9.41
CA LEU A 339 13.80 58.38 -8.33
C LEU A 339 12.39 58.32 -7.75
N VAL A 340 11.63 57.28 -8.10
CA VAL A 340 10.39 56.90 -7.43
C VAL A 340 10.71 55.73 -6.51
N THR A 341 10.65 56.02 -5.22
CA THR A 341 10.66 55.09 -4.10
C THR A 341 9.63 53.97 -4.35
N PRO A 342 9.95 52.68 -4.14
CA PRO A 342 8.96 51.62 -4.28
C PRO A 342 7.89 51.81 -3.19
N GLU A 343 6.70 52.20 -3.64
CA GLU A 343 5.47 52.22 -2.86
C GLU A 343 5.14 50.77 -2.48
N SER A 344 5.17 50.54 -1.17
CA SER A 344 4.93 49.27 -0.52
C SER A 344 3.52 48.78 -0.87
N ALA A 345 3.42 47.82 -1.79
CA ALA A 345 2.19 47.11 -2.05
C ALA A 345 1.87 46.25 -0.81
N GLU A 346 0.96 46.75 0.03
CA GLU A 346 0.42 45.96 1.13
C GLU A 346 -0.29 44.72 0.56
N PRO A 347 0.01 43.51 1.03
CA PRO A 347 -0.74 42.33 0.66
C PRO A 347 -2.17 42.50 1.16
N VAL A 348 -3.12 42.58 0.22
CA VAL A 348 -4.56 42.53 0.53
C VAL A 348 -4.84 41.11 1.05
N THR A 349 -4.65 40.94 2.35
CA THR A 349 -5.04 39.74 3.09
C THR A 349 -6.56 39.73 3.12
N THR A 350 -7.20 39.22 2.07
CA THR A 350 -8.63 38.92 2.09
C THR A 350 -8.83 37.82 3.13
N LEU A 351 -9.26 38.22 4.33
CA LEU A 351 -9.62 37.30 5.41
C LEU A 351 -10.68 36.34 4.86
N ALA A 352 -10.29 35.08 4.69
CA ALA A 352 -11.17 34.01 4.26
C ALA A 352 -12.36 33.96 5.23
N GLN A 353 -13.57 34.03 4.69
CA GLN A 353 -14.77 33.91 5.51
C GLN A 353 -14.83 32.49 6.09
N PRO A 354 -15.24 32.32 7.35
CA PRO A 354 -15.30 31.00 7.99
C PRO A 354 -16.27 30.08 7.23
N LEU A 355 -15.86 28.82 7.05
CA LEU A 355 -16.67 27.79 6.38
C LEU A 355 -18.06 27.68 7.01
N GLN A 356 -19.10 27.85 6.19
CA GLN A 356 -20.49 27.65 6.61
C GLN A 356 -20.97 26.28 6.18
N ILE A 357 -21.15 25.37 7.14
CA ILE A 357 -21.61 23.99 6.89
C ILE A 357 -23.13 23.94 7.03
N SER A 358 -23.83 23.71 5.92
CA SER A 358 -25.29 23.59 5.91
C SER A 358 -25.77 22.20 6.33
N ASP A 359 -27.06 22.03 6.61
CA ASP A 359 -27.62 20.69 6.90
C ASP A 359 -27.61 19.75 5.68
N ASP A 360 -27.70 20.31 4.48
CA ASP A 360 -27.63 19.53 3.24
C ASP A 360 -26.22 18.99 3.00
N ASP A 361 -25.18 19.74 3.39
CA ASP A 361 -23.79 19.26 3.38
C ASP A 361 -23.59 18.10 4.34
N LEU A 362 -24.20 18.17 5.54
CA LEU A 362 -24.14 17.06 6.49
C LEU A 362 -24.82 15.80 5.93
N ARG A 363 -25.94 15.93 5.19
CA ARG A 363 -26.57 14.79 4.50
C ARG A 363 -25.74 14.25 3.33
N ALA A 364 -24.91 15.09 2.68
CA ALA A 364 -23.98 14.64 1.65
C ALA A 364 -22.84 13.84 2.27
N ILE A 365 -22.25 14.35 3.36
CA ILE A 365 -21.19 13.68 4.12
C ILE A 365 -21.68 12.34 4.70
N GLU A 366 -22.92 12.28 5.20
CA GLU A 366 -23.55 11.03 5.67
C GLU A 366 -23.59 9.97 4.56
N ARG A 367 -23.97 10.34 3.34
CA ARG A 367 -23.96 9.43 2.18
C ARG A 367 -22.55 8.94 1.85
N ILE A 368 -21.55 9.83 1.86
CA ILE A 368 -20.14 9.46 1.62
C ILE A 368 -19.65 8.43 2.65
N LEU A 369 -20.00 8.59 3.92
CA LEU A 369 -19.62 7.65 4.98
C LEU A 369 -20.33 6.29 4.84
N ALA A 370 -21.62 6.31 4.50
CA ALA A 370 -22.41 5.09 4.28
C ALA A 370 -21.86 4.28 3.09
N ASP A 371 -21.57 4.95 1.97
CA ASP A 371 -21.08 4.30 0.75
C ASP A 371 -19.71 3.64 0.93
N ARG A 372 -18.82 4.26 1.73
CA ARG A 372 -17.48 3.71 1.97
C ARG A 372 -17.43 2.58 2.99
N GLY A 373 -18.37 2.53 3.94
CA GLY A 373 -18.43 1.52 4.99
C GLY A 373 -17.24 1.50 5.96
N ALA A 374 -16.33 2.48 5.88
CA ALA A 374 -15.11 2.59 6.69
C ALA A 374 -14.98 3.97 7.36
N SER A 375 -14.01 4.15 8.26
CA SER A 375 -13.75 5.46 8.86
C SER A 375 -13.05 6.38 7.88
N VAL A 376 -13.57 7.60 7.73
CA VAL A 376 -13.05 8.63 6.83
C VAL A 376 -12.56 9.81 7.66
N GLU A 377 -11.47 10.44 7.25
CA GLU A 377 -10.88 11.58 7.93
C GLU A 377 -11.60 12.89 7.56
N ALA A 378 -11.72 13.83 8.49
CA ALA A 378 -12.37 15.12 8.25
C ALA A 378 -11.70 15.92 7.13
N SER A 379 -10.37 15.85 7.02
CA SER A 379 -9.59 16.44 5.93
C SER A 379 -10.03 15.92 4.55
N GLU A 380 -10.25 14.61 4.45
CA GLU A 380 -10.71 13.97 3.23
C GLU A 380 -12.17 14.32 2.92
N LEU A 381 -13.04 14.37 3.93
CA LEU A 381 -14.44 14.83 3.76
C LEU A 381 -14.50 16.29 3.30
N LEU A 382 -13.61 17.13 3.82
CA LEU A 382 -13.49 18.53 3.42
C LEU A 382 -13.08 18.65 1.94
N ALA A 383 -12.08 17.87 1.52
CA ALA A 383 -11.63 17.85 0.13
C ALA A 383 -12.71 17.32 -0.83
N LEU A 384 -13.48 16.31 -0.41
CA LEU A 384 -14.54 15.71 -1.24
C LEU A 384 -15.77 16.62 -1.40
N GLN A 385 -16.18 17.32 -0.34
CA GLN A 385 -17.42 18.11 -0.35
C GLN A 385 -17.20 19.59 -0.72
N TYR A 386 -16.06 20.17 -0.34
CA TYR A 386 -15.79 21.60 -0.48
C TYR A 386 -14.56 21.92 -1.34
N GLU A 387 -13.87 20.90 -1.87
CA GLU A 387 -12.66 21.05 -2.70
C GLU A 387 -11.50 21.80 -2.00
N VAL A 388 -11.53 21.91 -0.67
CA VAL A 388 -10.48 22.57 0.10
C VAL A 388 -9.36 21.57 0.39
N VAL A 389 -8.13 21.92 0.00
CA VAL A 389 -6.94 21.05 0.09
C VAL A 389 -5.89 21.65 1.03
N GLY A 390 -4.91 20.85 1.46
CA GLY A 390 -3.88 21.25 2.44
C GLY A 390 -3.02 22.47 2.08
N GLY A 391 -3.11 22.98 0.85
CA GLY A 391 -2.45 24.20 0.39
C GLY A 391 -3.25 25.49 0.63
N ASP A 392 -4.55 25.38 0.93
CA ASP A 392 -5.42 26.56 1.06
C ASP A 392 -5.18 27.29 2.39
N PRO A 393 -5.14 28.64 2.39
CA PRO A 393 -4.91 29.42 3.62
C PRO A 393 -5.92 29.13 4.73
N SER A 394 -7.16 28.75 4.39
CA SER A 394 -8.23 28.45 5.35
C SER A 394 -8.27 26.99 5.79
N TYR A 395 -7.51 26.09 5.13
CA TYR A 395 -7.62 24.63 5.30
C TYR A 395 -7.64 24.19 6.76
N ARG A 396 -6.69 24.68 7.58
CA ARG A 396 -6.60 24.28 8.98
C ARG A 396 -7.83 24.70 9.79
N SER A 397 -8.29 25.94 9.59
CA SER A 397 -9.48 26.47 10.26
C SER A 397 -10.74 25.73 9.81
N ASP A 398 -10.82 25.38 8.53
CA ASP A 398 -11.96 24.70 7.93
C ASP A 398 -12.07 23.24 8.40
N VAL A 399 -10.93 22.54 8.53
CA VAL A 399 -10.88 21.19 9.13
C VAL A 399 -11.35 21.23 10.58
N GLU A 400 -10.85 22.17 11.40
CA GLU A 400 -11.27 22.32 12.80
C GLU A 400 -12.78 22.62 12.92
N THR A 401 -13.29 23.49 12.05
CA THR A 401 -14.73 23.84 11.98
C THR A 401 -15.59 22.63 11.60
N LEU A 402 -15.16 21.87 10.59
CA LEU A 402 -15.83 20.66 10.16
C LEU A 402 -15.82 19.58 11.25
N GLU A 403 -14.69 19.36 11.90
CA GLU A 403 -14.58 18.40 13.00
C GLU A 403 -15.52 18.74 14.17
N GLU A 404 -15.54 20.01 14.60
CA GLU A 404 -16.42 20.44 15.68
C GLU A 404 -17.90 20.27 15.32
N ARG A 405 -18.25 20.60 14.06
CA ARG A 405 -19.62 20.44 13.56
C ARG A 405 -20.04 18.97 13.51
N LEU A 406 -19.20 18.08 12.98
CA LEU A 406 -19.46 16.65 12.90
C LEU A 406 -19.52 15.99 14.28
N ARG A 407 -18.65 16.39 15.24
CA ARG A 407 -18.69 15.87 16.62
C ARG A 407 -19.98 16.24 17.36
N SER A 408 -20.58 17.38 17.02
CA SER A 408 -21.79 17.88 17.66
C SER A 408 -23.07 17.26 17.10
N ASP A 409 -23.01 16.56 15.96
CA ASP A 409 -24.17 15.98 15.27
C ASP A 409 -24.25 14.46 15.51
N ALA A 410 -25.41 13.98 15.98
CA ALA A 410 -25.62 12.59 16.34
C ALA A 410 -25.60 11.61 15.14
N ARG A 411 -25.64 12.12 13.91
CA ARG A 411 -25.49 11.34 12.68
C ARG A 411 -24.07 10.86 12.43
N PHE A 412 -23.08 11.31 13.22
CA PHE A 412 -21.69 10.91 13.03
C PHE A 412 -21.12 10.37 14.33
N LEU A 413 -20.29 9.34 14.20
CA LEU A 413 -19.56 8.74 15.29
C LEU A 413 -18.08 9.06 15.15
N TYR A 414 -17.55 9.84 16.11
CA TYR A 414 -16.12 10.15 16.18
C TYR A 414 -15.34 8.94 16.71
N VAL A 415 -14.36 8.46 15.94
CA VAL A 415 -13.55 7.28 16.29
C VAL A 415 -12.09 7.64 16.65
N GLY A 416 -11.78 8.93 16.77
CA GLY A 416 -10.44 9.44 17.10
C GLY A 416 -9.63 9.90 15.89
N ALA A 417 -8.59 10.69 16.15
CA ALA A 417 -7.65 11.23 15.15
C ALA A 417 -8.34 11.89 13.93
N GLY A 418 -9.38 12.68 14.16
CA GLY A 418 -10.12 13.36 13.08
C GLY A 418 -10.98 12.45 12.21
N ARG A 419 -11.20 11.18 12.59
CA ARG A 419 -11.95 10.20 11.78
C ARG A 419 -13.39 10.04 12.27
N PHE A 420 -14.29 9.88 11.31
CA PHE A 420 -15.73 9.74 11.53
C PHE A 420 -16.28 8.48 10.85
N ARG A 421 -17.36 7.94 11.40
CA ARG A 421 -18.11 6.79 10.88
C ARG A 421 -19.62 7.00 11.01
N GLU A 422 -20.38 6.18 10.30
CA GLU A 422 -21.82 6.06 10.53
C GLU A 422 -22.12 5.51 11.95
N PRO A 423 -23.14 6.04 12.65
CA PRO A 423 -23.62 5.52 13.92
C PRO A 423 -23.98 4.04 13.79
N ASN A 424 -23.54 3.23 14.75
CA ASN A 424 -23.75 1.76 14.77
C ASN A 424 -22.95 0.95 13.74
N SER A 425 -22.07 1.56 12.94
CA SER A 425 -21.17 0.80 12.05
C SER A 425 -19.94 0.21 12.76
N LEU A 426 -19.76 0.48 14.05
CA LEU A 426 -18.66 -0.12 14.81
C LEU A 426 -18.91 -1.63 15.01
N PRO A 427 -17.93 -2.47 14.66
CA PRO A 427 -18.01 -3.89 14.98
C PRO A 427 -18.16 -4.11 16.49
N LEU A 428 -19.01 -5.05 16.89
CA LEU A 428 -19.28 -5.36 18.30
C LEU A 428 -18.01 -5.70 19.09
N PHE A 429 -16.98 -6.25 18.44
CA PHE A 429 -15.73 -6.61 19.10
C PHE A 429 -14.97 -5.39 19.66
N VAL A 430 -15.23 -4.17 19.15
CA VAL A 430 -14.61 -2.94 19.68
C VAL A 430 -15.04 -2.69 21.13
N TYR A 431 -16.22 -3.17 21.51
CA TYR A 431 -16.75 -3.08 22.88
C TYR A 431 -16.37 -4.28 23.75
N SER A 432 -15.65 -5.27 23.20
CA SER A 432 -15.16 -6.41 23.97
C SER A 432 -13.65 -6.29 24.17
N ILE A 433 -13.20 -6.45 25.41
CA ILE A 433 -11.78 -6.65 25.69
C ILE A 433 -11.42 -8.02 25.10
N PRO A 434 -10.44 -8.11 24.19
CA PRO A 434 -9.98 -9.40 23.68
C PRO A 434 -9.54 -10.30 24.84
N GLU A 435 -9.81 -11.60 24.74
CA GLU A 435 -9.52 -12.57 25.82
C GLU A 435 -8.04 -12.57 26.24
N PHE A 436 -7.11 -12.24 25.33
CA PHE A 436 -5.69 -12.14 25.63
C PHE A 436 -5.30 -10.87 26.42
N LEU A 437 -6.15 -9.83 26.41
CA LEU A 437 -6.02 -8.64 27.26
C LEU A 437 -6.89 -8.74 28.52
N ALA A 438 -7.77 -9.74 28.60
CA ALA A 438 -8.46 -10.04 29.84
C ALA A 438 -7.41 -10.55 30.84
N PHE A 439 -7.15 -9.75 31.86
CA PHE A 439 -6.36 -10.21 32.99
C PHE A 439 -7.09 -11.42 33.56
N PRO A 440 -6.44 -12.60 33.66
CA PRO A 440 -7.04 -13.69 34.39
C PRO A 440 -7.31 -13.19 35.81
N ASP A 441 -8.50 -13.47 36.34
CA ASP A 441 -8.77 -13.26 37.76
C ASP A 441 -7.82 -14.18 38.54
N LEU A 442 -6.66 -13.65 38.91
CA LEU A 442 -5.68 -14.32 39.73
C LEU A 442 -6.22 -14.36 41.15
N GLN A 443 -6.92 -15.44 41.48
CA GLN A 443 -7.25 -15.76 42.87
C GLN A 443 -6.02 -16.39 43.51
N PHE A 444 -5.39 -15.66 44.43
CA PHE A 444 -4.32 -16.19 45.24
C PHE A 444 -4.93 -17.08 46.32
N VAL A 445 -4.73 -18.39 46.20
CA VAL A 445 -5.19 -19.38 47.17
C VAL A 445 -4.00 -19.83 48.00
N SER A 446 -4.14 -19.82 49.32
CA SER A 446 -3.13 -20.33 50.25
C SER A 446 -2.93 -21.84 50.09
N LEU A 447 -1.84 -22.36 50.66
CA LEU A 447 -1.58 -23.81 50.72
C LEU A 447 -2.73 -24.61 51.39
N ASP A 448 -3.54 -23.95 52.22
CA ASP A 448 -4.67 -24.54 52.93
C ASP A 448 -6.00 -24.40 52.17
N GLY A 449 -6.01 -23.73 51.01
CA GLY A 449 -7.20 -23.56 50.17
C GLY A 449 -7.99 -22.26 50.43
N ASP A 450 -7.49 -21.37 51.29
CA ASP A 450 -8.18 -20.11 51.61
C ASP A 450 -7.77 -19.00 50.64
N ILE A 451 -8.74 -18.20 50.20
CA ILE A 451 -8.51 -17.04 49.34
C ILE A 451 -7.78 -15.97 50.17
N MET A 452 -6.56 -15.61 49.76
CA MET A 452 -5.81 -14.53 50.39
C MET A 452 -6.15 -13.20 49.72
N ASP A 453 -6.70 -12.27 50.50
CA ASP A 453 -6.75 -10.86 50.12
C ASP A 453 -5.35 -10.28 50.35
N GLU A 454 -4.56 -10.10 49.29
CA GLU A 454 -3.32 -9.32 49.36
C GLU A 454 -3.70 -7.83 49.39
N GLU A 455 -3.52 -7.18 50.55
CA GLU A 455 -3.46 -5.72 50.61
C GLU A 455 -2.19 -5.29 49.85
N ILE A 456 -2.36 -4.79 48.63
CA ILE A 456 -1.27 -4.14 47.90
C ILE A 456 -0.95 -2.85 48.66
N GLU A 457 0.14 -2.85 49.43
CA GLU A 457 0.70 -1.61 49.99
C GLU A 457 1.25 -0.77 48.83
N ASP A 458 0.67 0.42 48.64
CA ASP A 458 0.97 1.40 47.57
C ASP A 458 2.44 1.88 47.54
#